data_AF-A0A8C1K0I8-F1
#
_entry.id   AF-A0A8C1K0I8-F1
#
_cell.length_a   1.000
_cell.length_b   1.000
_cell.length_c   1.000
_cell.angle_alpha   90.00
_cell.angle_beta   90.00
_cell.angle_gamma   90.00
#
_symmetry.space_group_name_H-M   'P 1'
#
loop_
_entity.id
_entity.type
_entity.pdbx_description
1 polymer ?
#
loop_
_entity_poly.entity_id
_entity_poly.type
_entity_poly.pdbx_seq_one_letter_code
_entity_poly.pdbx_strand_id
1 'polypeptide(L)'
;KRQWTVSTEVGTCPLLSVQPSRAQVDEKVQIVVMNLLPNQKVTLHSLHQSEDKDFWEAFGHYISDEYGTVTVAKDESLGGTYEGTEQMGLLWSMRPIPGSRPGLRLRKMNILTPIVIHISVYGGHLSQGFSQQTPLATSVTERWYVAPGVQRVNIRENGVRGTLFLPPGPGLYPGVLDLWGGGGGLVEYRSGLLASHGFASMALEYLGPEDLRTADVDVSYFEKAYQILQNHPKVQRDRMAMLGLSFGSAVTLSMAAYSKVIKPQCCVCISGSHVFPVDKSLFEVFEGMKKVQVNEENQVIHRNIILPIPSDPALKVDVGRIKCPLLLVNAGDDQNWASVESAEDMEMMMEKAGNRDLLTVLTYPGAGHLIEPPYSPHFRASNFILQGVKEKIVMLWGGQTKPHAYAQEDSWEKILAFLRKHLYFSSNFAVKAKL
;
A
#
# COMPACT_ATOMS: atom_id res chain seq x y z
N LYS A 1 71.08 11.42 -2.37
CA LYS A 1 70.00 11.29 -3.39
C LYS A 1 68.70 11.05 -2.63
N ARG A 2 67.81 12.04 -2.53
CA ARG A 2 66.47 11.85 -1.94
C ARG A 2 65.62 11.09 -2.96
N GLN A 3 65.20 9.90 -2.58
CA GLN A 3 64.35 9.05 -3.40
C GLN A 3 62.91 9.51 -3.18
N TRP A 4 62.34 10.17 -4.18
CA TRP A 4 60.92 10.53 -4.17
C TRP A 4 60.13 9.28 -4.53
N THR A 5 59.45 8.68 -3.56
CA THR A 5 58.40 7.71 -3.80
C THR A 5 57.18 8.46 -4.35
N VAL A 6 56.96 8.36 -5.66
CA VAL A 6 55.71 8.80 -6.28
C VAL A 6 54.65 7.79 -5.88
N SER A 7 53.70 8.19 -5.03
CA SER A 7 52.47 7.43 -4.81
C SER A 7 51.69 7.42 -6.13
N THR A 8 51.52 6.25 -6.72
CA THR A 8 50.62 6.02 -7.87
C THR A 8 49.23 5.63 -7.38
N GLU A 9 48.74 6.21 -6.29
CA GLU A 9 47.32 6.13 -5.97
C GLU A 9 46.55 6.92 -7.02
N VAL A 10 46.09 6.22 -8.06
CA VAL A 10 45.07 6.75 -8.96
C VAL A 10 43.84 6.95 -8.09
N GLY A 11 43.56 8.20 -7.73
CA GLY A 11 42.37 8.55 -6.97
C GLY A 11 41.14 8.08 -7.74
N THR A 12 40.46 7.06 -7.20
CA THR A 12 39.16 6.66 -7.74
C THR A 12 38.16 7.75 -7.38
N CYS A 13 37.29 8.11 -8.33
CA CYS A 13 36.17 9.01 -8.11
C CYS A 13 34.90 8.19 -8.35
N PRO A 14 34.39 7.48 -7.32
CA PRO A 14 33.21 6.64 -7.46
C PRO A 14 32.03 7.45 -7.98
N LEU A 15 31.35 6.92 -9.00
CA LEU A 15 30.20 7.56 -9.61
C LEU A 15 28.94 6.76 -9.28
N LEU A 16 28.06 7.35 -8.47
CA LEU A 16 26.75 6.79 -8.16
C LEU A 16 25.70 7.35 -9.12
N SER A 17 25.05 6.46 -9.88
CA SER A 17 23.92 6.77 -10.76
C SER A 17 22.64 6.15 -10.22
N VAL A 18 21.57 6.95 -10.17
CA VAL A 18 20.21 6.52 -9.79
C VAL A 18 19.25 7.00 -10.88
N GLN A 19 18.67 6.08 -11.64
CA GLN A 19 17.84 6.41 -12.79
C GLN A 19 16.52 5.64 -12.80
N PRO A 20 15.39 6.30 -13.08
CA PRO A 20 15.23 7.76 -13.15
C PRO A 20 15.43 8.41 -11.77
N SER A 21 15.97 9.64 -11.75
CA SER A 21 16.14 10.39 -10.49
C SER A 21 14.82 10.95 -9.94
N ARG A 22 13.80 11.08 -10.80
CA ARG A 22 12.42 11.42 -10.43
C ARG A 22 11.50 10.38 -11.06
N ALA A 23 10.78 9.63 -10.24
CA ALA A 23 9.84 8.61 -10.69
C ALA A 23 8.65 8.51 -9.75
N GLN A 24 7.60 7.80 -10.18
CA GLN A 24 6.52 7.47 -9.26
C GLN A 24 6.98 6.45 -8.22
N VAL A 25 6.36 6.44 -7.03
CA VAL A 25 6.74 5.53 -5.94
C VAL A 25 6.63 4.06 -6.30
N ASP A 26 5.83 3.69 -7.30
CA ASP A 26 5.59 2.31 -7.75
C ASP A 26 6.40 1.92 -8.99
N GLU A 27 7.34 2.76 -9.45
CA GLU A 27 8.24 2.47 -10.59
C GLU A 27 9.63 2.01 -10.12
N LYS A 28 10.25 1.03 -10.77
CA LYS A 28 11.63 0.63 -10.40
C LYS A 28 12.66 1.72 -10.70
N VAL A 29 13.71 1.78 -9.89
CA VAL A 29 14.92 2.58 -10.17
C VAL A 29 16.11 1.66 -10.41
N GLN A 30 17.01 2.08 -11.28
CA GLN A 30 18.30 1.45 -11.49
C GLN A 30 19.35 2.20 -10.68
N ILE A 31 20.08 1.47 -9.84
CA ILE A 31 21.15 2.00 -9.00
C ILE A 31 22.45 1.32 -9.42
N VAL A 32 23.43 2.13 -9.86
CA VAL A 32 24.74 1.66 -10.32
C VAL A 32 25.83 2.52 -9.69
N VAL A 33 26.86 1.87 -9.16
CA VAL A 33 28.11 2.52 -8.74
C VAL A 33 29.21 2.10 -9.70
N MET A 34 29.95 3.06 -10.25
CA MET A 34 31.09 2.82 -11.15
C MET A 34 32.34 3.46 -10.58
N ASN A 35 33.50 3.18 -11.19
CA ASN A 35 34.81 3.72 -10.81
C ASN A 35 35.21 3.37 -9.37
N LEU A 36 34.81 2.20 -8.86
CA LEU A 36 35.38 1.61 -7.67
C LEU A 36 36.70 0.89 -8.02
N LEU A 37 37.47 0.49 -7.00
CA LEU A 37 38.55 -0.47 -7.21
C LEU A 37 37.95 -1.86 -7.45
N PRO A 38 38.52 -2.70 -8.33
CA PRO A 38 38.03 -4.07 -8.52
C PRO A 38 37.97 -4.86 -7.20
N ASN A 39 36.89 -5.63 -7.00
CA ASN A 39 36.64 -6.40 -5.77
C ASN A 39 36.58 -5.54 -4.48
N GLN A 40 36.33 -4.24 -4.60
CA GLN A 40 36.17 -3.36 -3.44
C GLN A 40 34.85 -3.63 -2.74
N LYS A 41 34.92 -3.84 -1.42
CA LYS A 41 33.76 -3.87 -0.53
C LYS A 41 33.18 -2.46 -0.38
N VAL A 42 31.87 -2.34 -0.60
CA VAL A 42 31.13 -1.09 -0.41
C VAL A 42 29.78 -1.34 0.25
N THR A 43 29.24 -0.29 0.86
CA THR A 43 27.86 -0.28 1.38
C THR A 43 27.07 0.77 0.64
N LEU A 44 25.95 0.39 0.04
CA LEU A 44 24.95 1.36 -0.40
C LEU A 44 23.96 1.57 0.75
N HIS A 45 23.75 2.82 1.13
CA HIS A 45 22.84 3.23 2.19
C HIS A 45 21.83 4.23 1.62
N SER A 46 20.57 4.05 2.01
CA SER A 46 19.47 4.94 1.69
C SER A 46 19.00 5.62 2.97
N LEU A 47 18.71 6.91 2.91
CA LEU A 47 18.23 7.70 4.03
C LEU A 47 17.07 8.59 3.59
N HIS A 48 15.98 8.54 4.34
CA HIS A 48 14.81 9.38 4.15
C HIS A 48 14.38 10.02 5.47
N GLN A 49 14.11 11.32 5.47
CA GLN A 49 13.42 11.98 6.59
C GLN A 49 11.94 12.13 6.28
N SER A 50 11.11 11.49 7.08
CA SER A 50 9.66 11.50 6.95
C SER A 50 9.04 12.85 7.34
N GLU A 51 7.77 13.04 6.98
CA GLU A 51 6.99 14.24 7.34
C GLU A 51 6.80 14.38 8.86
N ASP A 52 6.79 13.24 9.57
CA ASP A 52 6.78 13.13 11.03
C ASP A 52 8.16 13.41 11.67
N LYS A 53 9.16 13.81 10.87
CA LYS A 53 10.54 14.14 11.27
C LYS A 53 11.40 12.96 11.73
N ASP A 54 10.88 11.74 11.69
CA ASP A 54 11.66 10.52 11.92
C ASP A 54 12.52 10.17 10.69
N PHE A 55 13.71 9.62 10.93
CA PHE A 55 14.64 9.16 9.89
C PHE A 55 14.51 7.65 9.66
N TRP A 56 14.54 7.28 8.40
CA TRP A 56 14.37 5.93 7.90
C TRP A 56 15.57 5.55 7.04
N GLU A 57 16.10 4.35 7.24
CA GLU A 57 17.26 3.85 6.50
C GLU A 57 17.09 2.42 6.01
N ALA A 58 17.72 2.12 4.89
CA ALA A 58 18.03 0.77 4.43
C ALA A 58 19.46 0.74 3.89
N PHE A 59 20.13 -0.40 3.98
CA PHE A 59 21.46 -0.58 3.40
C PHE A 59 21.69 -2.02 2.95
N GLY A 60 22.54 -2.14 1.93
CA GLY A 60 23.02 -3.42 1.39
C GLY A 60 24.54 -3.43 1.25
N HIS A 61 25.14 -4.58 1.49
CA HIS A 61 26.59 -4.81 1.37
C HIS A 61 26.93 -5.41 0.02
N TYR A 62 27.83 -4.79 -0.72
CA TYR A 62 28.19 -5.20 -2.08
C TYR A 62 29.70 -5.34 -2.24
N ILE A 63 30.10 -6.07 -3.27
CA ILE A 63 31.48 -6.17 -3.74
C ILE A 63 31.44 -5.80 -5.23
N SER A 64 32.27 -4.85 -5.63
CA SER A 64 32.38 -4.47 -7.04
C SER A 64 33.01 -5.57 -7.88
N ASP A 65 32.60 -5.63 -9.15
CA ASP A 65 33.13 -6.58 -10.13
C ASP A 65 34.60 -6.27 -10.52
N GLU A 66 35.12 -7.05 -11.48
CA GLU A 66 36.48 -6.87 -12.00
C GLU A 66 36.73 -5.52 -12.69
N TYR A 67 35.66 -4.81 -13.05
CA TYR A 67 35.68 -3.48 -13.67
C TYR A 67 35.41 -2.36 -12.66
N GLY A 68 35.25 -2.66 -11.37
CA GLY A 68 34.95 -1.66 -10.33
C GLY A 68 33.51 -1.15 -10.39
N THR A 69 32.56 -2.01 -10.78
CA THR A 69 31.13 -1.68 -10.87
C THR A 69 30.30 -2.49 -9.88
N VAL A 70 29.27 -1.85 -9.31
CA VAL A 70 28.16 -2.50 -8.61
C VAL A 70 26.86 -2.09 -9.29
N THR A 71 26.07 -3.06 -9.76
CA THR A 71 24.73 -2.91 -10.30
C THR A 71 23.72 -3.58 -9.36
N VAL A 72 23.00 -2.80 -8.56
CA VAL A 72 22.08 -3.31 -7.51
C VAL A 72 21.01 -4.27 -8.04
N ALA A 73 20.60 -4.13 -9.30
CA ALA A 73 19.61 -5.01 -9.93
C ALA A 73 20.15 -6.39 -10.32
N LYS A 74 21.47 -6.60 -10.27
CA LYS A 74 22.16 -7.83 -10.70
C LYS A 74 22.98 -8.45 -9.59
N ASP A 75 23.68 -7.61 -8.84
CA ASP A 75 24.60 -8.05 -7.81
C ASP A 75 23.85 -8.33 -6.50
N GLU A 76 24.31 -9.36 -5.79
CA GLU A 76 23.71 -9.77 -4.52
C GLU A 76 24.15 -8.82 -3.39
N SER A 77 23.18 -8.38 -2.58
CA SER A 77 23.50 -7.83 -1.27
C SER A 77 23.91 -8.97 -0.34
N LEU A 78 25.12 -8.89 0.22
CA LEU A 78 25.71 -9.90 1.11
C LEU A 78 25.31 -9.73 2.58
N GLY A 79 24.53 -8.69 2.89
CA GLY A 79 24.13 -8.35 4.25
C GLY A 79 23.50 -6.97 4.34
N GLY A 80 22.89 -6.68 5.47
CA GLY A 80 22.29 -5.38 5.78
C GLY A 80 20.82 -5.49 6.13
N THR A 81 20.00 -4.57 5.65
CA THR A 81 18.54 -4.61 5.85
C THR A 81 17.84 -5.59 4.90
N TYR A 82 18.57 -6.12 3.91
CA TYR A 82 18.13 -7.17 2.98
C TYR A 82 19.35 -7.90 2.39
N GLU A 83 19.11 -9.10 1.87
CA GLU A 83 20.11 -9.97 1.22
C GLU A 83 19.59 -10.52 -0.12
N GLY A 84 20.53 -10.87 -1.00
CA GLY A 84 20.27 -11.38 -2.36
C GLY A 84 20.12 -10.27 -3.42
N THR A 85 19.74 -10.67 -4.64
CA THR A 85 19.54 -9.76 -5.77
C THR A 85 18.19 -9.05 -5.66
N GLU A 86 18.18 -7.90 -4.99
CA GLU A 86 16.97 -7.13 -4.68
C GLU A 86 17.06 -5.69 -5.20
N GLN A 87 16.64 -5.46 -6.45
CA GLN A 87 16.77 -4.16 -7.12
C GLN A 87 16.22 -2.98 -6.28
N MET A 88 15.12 -3.21 -5.57
CA MET A 88 14.43 -2.19 -4.77
C MET A 88 14.65 -2.36 -3.26
N GLY A 89 15.63 -3.17 -2.86
CA GLY A 89 15.95 -3.46 -1.45
C GLY A 89 16.19 -2.21 -0.61
N LEU A 90 16.90 -1.22 -1.17
CA LEU A 90 17.13 0.09 -0.55
C LEU A 90 15.86 0.92 -0.33
N LEU A 91 14.70 0.50 -0.81
CA LEU A 91 13.43 1.20 -0.58
C LEU A 91 12.50 0.37 0.30
N TRP A 92 12.17 -0.86 -0.10
CA TRP A 92 11.18 -1.67 0.63
C TRP A 92 11.69 -2.14 1.99
N SER A 93 13.01 -2.22 2.21
CA SER A 93 13.57 -2.70 3.47
C SER A 93 13.86 -1.57 4.46
N MET A 94 13.39 -0.34 4.22
CA MET A 94 13.66 0.77 5.14
C MET A 94 13.10 0.48 6.53
N ARG A 95 13.88 0.83 7.55
CA ARG A 95 13.51 0.76 8.96
C ARG A 95 13.84 2.09 9.64
N PRO A 96 13.25 2.42 10.80
CA PRO A 96 13.70 3.57 11.57
C PRO A 96 15.17 3.43 11.93
N ILE A 97 15.92 4.53 11.94
CA ILE A 97 17.32 4.52 12.38
C ILE A 97 17.44 4.06 13.85
N PRO A 98 18.58 3.47 14.26
CA PRO A 98 18.83 3.12 15.66
C PRO A 98 18.59 4.30 16.60
N GLY A 99 17.89 4.05 17.72
CA GLY A 99 17.51 5.09 18.69
C GLY A 99 16.20 5.82 18.38
N SER A 100 15.51 5.47 17.29
CA SER A 100 14.16 5.99 17.02
C SER A 100 13.14 5.54 18.06
N ARG A 101 12.09 6.35 18.23
CA ARG A 101 10.93 6.01 19.07
C ARG A 101 10.20 4.75 18.55
N PRO A 102 9.55 3.97 19.42
CA PRO A 102 8.86 2.74 19.01
C PRO A 102 7.53 2.99 18.28
N GLY A 103 7.09 1.98 17.53
CA GLY A 103 5.76 1.93 16.90
C GLY A 103 5.59 2.92 15.73
N LEU A 104 6.66 3.18 14.99
CA LEU A 104 6.62 4.04 13.80
C LEU A 104 5.99 3.33 12.61
N ARG A 105 5.35 4.11 11.74
CA ARG A 105 4.84 3.70 10.43
C ARG A 105 5.11 4.82 9.45
N LEU A 106 5.87 4.56 8.39
CA LEU A 106 6.06 5.54 7.33
C LEU A 106 4.75 5.67 6.56
N ARG A 107 4.22 6.90 6.49
CA ARG A 107 3.04 7.25 5.72
C ARG A 107 3.28 8.54 4.98
N LYS A 108 2.62 8.70 3.84
CA LYS A 108 2.62 9.97 3.11
C LYS A 108 1.37 10.78 3.44
N MET A 109 1.55 11.92 4.08
CA MET A 109 0.49 12.86 4.42
C MET A 109 0.31 13.91 3.32
N ASN A 110 1.41 14.51 2.84
CA ASN A 110 1.36 15.48 1.74
C ASN A 110 1.83 14.85 0.43
N ILE A 111 0.89 14.28 -0.32
CA ILE A 111 1.16 13.61 -1.60
C ILE A 111 1.62 14.54 -2.73
N LEU A 112 1.52 15.87 -2.56
CA LEU A 112 1.97 16.85 -3.56
C LEU A 112 3.47 17.13 -3.48
N THR A 113 4.16 16.55 -2.50
CA THR A 113 5.62 16.57 -2.40
C THR A 113 6.17 15.15 -2.54
N PRO A 114 7.41 14.97 -3.04
CA PRO A 114 7.99 13.65 -3.16
C PRO A 114 8.42 13.09 -1.81
N ILE A 115 8.67 11.78 -1.78
CA ILE A 115 9.62 11.19 -0.85
C ILE A 115 11.01 11.45 -1.43
N VAL A 116 11.84 12.17 -0.68
CA VAL A 116 13.25 12.44 -1.05
C VAL A 116 14.14 11.41 -0.36
N ILE A 117 14.90 10.66 -1.14
CA ILE A 117 15.78 9.59 -0.65
C ILE A 117 17.22 9.93 -1.05
N HIS A 118 18.10 10.00 -0.06
CA HIS A 118 19.53 10.13 -0.26
C HIS A 118 20.13 8.73 -0.36
N ILE A 119 20.76 8.40 -1.48
CA ILE A 119 21.51 7.17 -1.66
C ILE A 119 22.99 7.51 -1.60
N SER A 120 23.71 6.89 -0.67
CA SER A 120 25.13 7.13 -0.44
C SER A 120 25.92 5.83 -0.52
N VAL A 121 27.14 5.92 -1.06
CA VAL A 121 28.09 4.81 -1.13
C VAL A 121 29.15 5.02 -0.06
N TYR A 122 29.40 4.02 0.77
CA TYR A 122 30.47 4.03 1.77
C TYR A 122 31.50 2.94 1.46
N GLY A 123 32.76 3.19 1.83
CA GLY A 123 33.80 2.16 1.76
C GLY A 123 33.62 1.10 2.84
N GLY A 124 33.83 -0.17 2.47
CA GLY A 124 33.68 -1.32 3.36
C GLY A 124 32.22 -1.76 3.56
N HIS A 125 32.04 -2.79 4.37
CA HIS A 125 30.73 -3.29 4.80
C HIS A 125 30.40 -2.71 6.17
N LEU A 126 29.68 -1.59 6.16
CA LEU A 126 29.26 -0.86 7.36
C LEU A 126 27.84 -1.24 7.73
N SER A 127 27.58 -1.45 9.02
CA SER A 127 26.23 -1.77 9.53
C SER A 127 25.62 -0.66 10.38
N GLN A 128 26.41 0.36 10.72
CA GLN A 128 26.00 1.49 11.55
C GLN A 128 26.97 2.65 11.38
N GLY A 129 26.60 3.80 11.92
CA GLY A 129 27.46 4.97 12.01
C GLY A 129 27.67 5.73 10.70
N PHE A 130 26.72 5.61 9.78
CA PHE A 130 26.75 6.26 8.47
C PHE A 130 26.90 7.79 8.56
N SER A 131 26.34 8.41 9.60
CA SER A 131 26.43 9.86 9.83
C SER A 131 27.80 10.35 10.31
N GLN A 132 28.66 9.45 10.80
CA GLN A 132 30.04 9.79 11.19
C GLN A 132 31.06 9.50 10.09
N GLN A 133 30.62 8.94 8.96
CA GLN A 133 31.47 8.56 7.85
C GLN A 133 31.26 9.53 6.68
N THR A 134 32.32 9.81 5.92
CA THR A 134 32.19 10.57 4.68
C THR A 134 31.84 9.59 3.54
N PRO A 135 30.71 9.78 2.83
CA PRO A 135 30.36 8.93 1.71
C PRO A 135 31.34 9.15 0.55
N LEU A 136 31.63 8.08 -0.18
CA LEU A 136 32.42 8.09 -1.42
C LEU A 136 31.68 8.83 -2.55
N ALA A 137 30.36 8.69 -2.58
CA ALA A 137 29.46 9.37 -3.50
C ALA A 137 28.05 9.40 -2.91
N THR A 138 27.28 10.44 -3.26
CA THR A 138 25.86 10.55 -2.88
C THR A 138 25.04 11.02 -4.08
N SER A 139 23.85 10.46 -4.22
CA SER A 139 22.83 10.86 -5.18
C SER A 139 21.50 11.02 -4.46
N VAL A 140 20.61 11.83 -5.02
CA VAL A 140 19.27 12.06 -4.48
C VAL A 140 18.25 11.61 -5.51
N THR A 141 17.27 10.83 -5.07
CA THR A 141 16.11 10.47 -5.89
C THR A 141 14.81 10.92 -5.24
N GLU A 142 13.90 11.40 -6.07
CA GLU A 142 12.54 11.76 -5.69
C GLU A 142 11.53 10.70 -6.15
N ARG A 143 10.63 10.35 -5.24
CA ARG A 143 9.58 9.36 -5.47
C ARG A 143 8.21 9.99 -5.26
N TRP A 144 7.42 10.07 -6.32
CA TRP A 144 6.17 10.83 -6.38
C TRP A 144 4.95 9.92 -6.28
N TYR A 145 3.95 10.30 -5.47
CA TYR A 145 2.66 9.58 -5.41
C TYR A 145 1.67 10.03 -6.48
N VAL A 146 1.98 11.12 -7.18
CA VAL A 146 1.10 11.76 -8.15
C VAL A 146 1.93 12.09 -9.39
N ALA A 147 1.51 11.57 -10.54
CA ALA A 147 2.13 11.87 -11.82
C ALA A 147 1.88 13.33 -12.25
N PRO A 148 2.75 13.91 -13.08
CA PRO A 148 2.56 15.25 -13.62
C PRO A 148 1.19 15.44 -14.28
N GLY A 149 0.50 16.53 -13.93
CA GLY A 149 -0.79 16.90 -14.53
C GLY A 149 -2.03 16.26 -13.90
N VAL A 150 -1.88 15.32 -12.96
CA VAL A 150 -3.02 14.82 -12.16
C VAL A 150 -3.58 15.97 -11.32
N GLN A 151 -4.89 16.15 -11.36
CA GLN A 151 -5.58 17.21 -10.61
C GLN A 151 -6.08 16.66 -9.27
N ARG A 152 -5.81 17.38 -8.18
CA ARG A 152 -6.32 17.10 -6.83
C ARG A 152 -7.47 18.04 -6.50
N VAL A 153 -8.67 17.51 -6.30
CA VAL A 153 -9.91 18.26 -6.03
C VAL A 153 -10.45 17.88 -4.66
N ASN A 154 -10.54 18.84 -3.74
CA ASN A 154 -11.16 18.60 -2.43
C ASN A 154 -12.68 18.45 -2.58
N ILE A 155 -13.26 17.42 -1.98
CA ILE A 155 -14.70 17.19 -1.94
C ILE A 155 -15.25 17.56 -0.56
N ARG A 156 -16.27 18.44 -0.57
CA ARG A 156 -17.02 18.95 0.59
C ARG A 156 -18.49 19.15 0.19
N GLU A 157 -19.07 18.14 -0.45
CA GLU A 157 -20.41 18.22 -1.05
C GLU A 157 -21.38 17.28 -0.32
N ASN A 158 -22.61 17.75 -0.01
CA ASN A 158 -23.65 16.93 0.63
C ASN A 158 -23.21 16.23 1.93
N GLY A 159 -22.32 16.85 2.70
CA GLY A 159 -21.71 16.29 3.92
C GLY A 159 -20.56 15.30 3.66
N VAL A 160 -20.34 14.89 2.41
CA VAL A 160 -19.25 14.00 2.02
C VAL A 160 -17.92 14.73 2.05
N ARG A 161 -16.94 14.09 2.68
CA ARG A 161 -15.55 14.56 2.76
C ARG A 161 -14.63 13.58 2.07
N GLY A 162 -13.81 14.09 1.16
CA GLY A 162 -12.81 13.29 0.47
C GLY A 162 -11.95 14.15 -0.44
N THR A 163 -11.15 13.48 -1.24
CA THR A 163 -10.34 14.10 -2.29
C THR A 163 -10.42 13.27 -3.56
N LEU A 164 -10.81 13.92 -4.65
CA LEU A 164 -10.88 13.36 -5.99
C LEU A 164 -9.57 13.67 -6.74
N PHE A 165 -8.97 12.63 -7.30
CA PHE A 165 -7.83 12.71 -8.19
C PHE A 165 -8.25 12.41 -9.62
N LEU A 166 -7.90 13.30 -10.55
CA LEU A 166 -8.27 13.20 -11.95
C LEU A 166 -7.01 13.08 -12.82
N PRO A 167 -6.92 12.07 -13.69
CA PRO A 167 -5.83 11.97 -14.66
C PRO A 167 -5.75 13.22 -15.57
N PRO A 168 -4.56 13.54 -16.10
CA PRO A 168 -4.40 14.63 -17.06
C PRO A 168 -5.15 14.33 -18.36
N GLY A 169 -5.76 15.36 -18.95
CA GLY A 169 -6.47 15.26 -20.23
C GLY A 169 -7.98 15.51 -20.15
N PRO A 170 -8.70 15.27 -21.27
CA PRO A 170 -10.12 15.61 -21.39
C PRO A 170 -11.07 14.65 -20.66
N GLY A 171 -10.61 13.44 -20.28
CA GLY A 171 -11.51 12.37 -19.84
C GLY A 171 -12.38 11.82 -20.97
N LEU A 172 -13.45 11.07 -20.69
CA LEU A 172 -13.89 10.60 -19.37
C LEU A 172 -13.03 9.44 -18.87
N TYR A 173 -12.85 9.33 -17.54
CA TYR A 173 -12.09 8.26 -16.91
C TYR A 173 -13.00 7.32 -16.11
N PRO A 174 -12.72 6.02 -16.02
CA PRO A 174 -13.38 5.17 -15.04
C PRO A 174 -13.14 5.66 -13.61
N GLY A 175 -14.18 5.55 -12.78
CA GLY A 175 -14.16 5.99 -11.38
C GLY A 175 -13.75 4.87 -10.42
N VAL A 176 -12.96 5.20 -9.40
CA VAL A 176 -12.65 4.30 -8.28
C VAL A 176 -12.92 5.01 -6.96
N LEU A 177 -13.89 4.51 -6.19
CA LEU A 177 -14.10 4.95 -4.80
C LEU A 177 -13.12 4.19 -3.89
N ASP A 178 -12.19 4.91 -3.28
CA ASP A 178 -11.08 4.38 -2.50
C ASP A 178 -11.33 4.50 -0.99
N LEU A 179 -11.38 3.37 -0.30
CA LEU A 179 -11.73 3.23 1.12
C LEU A 179 -10.56 2.63 1.90
N TRP A 180 -9.99 3.43 2.81
CA TRP A 180 -8.95 3.00 3.75
C TRP A 180 -9.53 2.33 5.00
N GLY A 181 -8.66 1.83 5.90
CA GLY A 181 -9.06 1.08 7.09
C GLY A 181 -9.49 1.93 8.30
N GLY A 182 -9.63 1.28 9.45
CA GLY A 182 -10.19 1.85 10.69
C GLY A 182 -9.36 2.93 11.40
N GLY A 183 -8.20 3.32 10.85
CA GLY A 183 -7.34 4.35 11.47
C GLY A 183 -7.95 5.76 11.44
N GLY A 184 -8.92 5.98 10.56
CA GLY A 184 -9.57 7.26 10.38
C GLY A 184 -8.74 8.29 9.61
N GLY A 185 -9.32 9.49 9.49
CA GLY A 185 -8.77 10.57 8.68
C GLY A 185 -8.82 10.29 7.17
N LEU A 186 -8.19 11.17 6.40
CA LEU A 186 -8.15 11.11 4.95
C LEU A 186 -6.77 10.63 4.48
N VAL A 187 -6.72 9.50 3.80
CA VAL A 187 -5.50 8.89 3.26
C VAL A 187 -5.54 8.91 1.74
N GLU A 188 -4.66 9.69 1.12
CA GLU A 188 -4.81 10.06 -0.31
C GLU A 188 -3.86 9.31 -1.26
N TYR A 189 -2.78 8.74 -0.73
CA TYR A 189 -1.64 8.34 -1.55
C TYR A 189 -1.93 7.19 -2.53
N ARG A 190 -2.84 6.26 -2.18
CA ARG A 190 -3.31 5.23 -3.12
C ARG A 190 -4.18 5.81 -4.23
N SER A 191 -5.09 6.72 -3.92
CA SER A 191 -5.92 7.40 -4.93
C SER A 191 -5.10 8.27 -5.88
N GLY A 192 -4.06 8.95 -5.37
CA GLY A 192 -3.11 9.69 -6.19
C GLY A 192 -2.40 8.80 -7.22
N LEU A 193 -1.98 7.60 -6.80
CA LEU A 193 -1.38 6.61 -7.69
C LEU A 193 -2.39 6.06 -8.70
N LEU A 194 -3.60 5.70 -8.27
CA LEU A 194 -4.65 5.24 -9.19
C LEU A 194 -4.94 6.25 -10.30
N ALA A 195 -4.97 7.55 -9.97
CA ALA A 195 -5.14 8.60 -10.98
C ALA A 195 -3.94 8.76 -11.90
N SER A 196 -2.75 8.50 -11.40
CA SER A 196 -1.55 8.42 -12.22
C SER A 196 -1.58 7.24 -13.21
N HIS A 197 -2.35 6.19 -12.88
CA HIS A 197 -2.61 5.03 -13.74
C HIS A 197 -3.90 5.14 -14.58
N GLY A 198 -4.50 6.33 -14.64
CA GLY A 198 -5.63 6.62 -15.53
C GLY A 198 -7.03 6.45 -14.91
N PHE A 199 -7.16 6.34 -13.59
CA PHE A 199 -8.48 6.24 -12.95
C PHE A 199 -8.89 7.55 -12.25
N ALA A 200 -10.12 8.01 -12.43
CA ALA A 200 -10.64 9.06 -11.55
C ALA A 200 -10.89 8.47 -10.15
N SER A 201 -10.01 8.73 -9.19
CA SER A 201 -10.03 8.04 -7.89
C SER A 201 -10.37 9.00 -6.77
N MET A 202 -11.36 8.64 -5.95
CA MET A 202 -11.78 9.44 -4.80
C MET A 202 -11.43 8.75 -3.49
N ALA A 203 -10.47 9.30 -2.76
CA ALA A 203 -10.17 8.94 -1.38
C ALA A 203 -11.29 9.47 -0.48
N LEU A 204 -11.96 8.59 0.25
CA LEU A 204 -13.07 8.96 1.13
C LEU A 204 -12.63 9.03 2.59
N GLU A 205 -12.96 10.12 3.27
CA GLU A 205 -12.88 10.23 4.73
C GLU A 205 -14.24 9.86 5.31
N TYR A 206 -14.32 8.78 6.07
CA TYR A 206 -15.60 8.30 6.64
C TYR A 206 -15.48 7.88 8.12
N LEU A 207 -14.29 8.04 8.70
CA LEU A 207 -13.99 7.83 10.13
C LEU A 207 -13.20 9.04 10.64
N GLY A 208 -13.86 10.21 10.72
CA GLY A 208 -13.23 11.45 11.18
C GLY A 208 -13.54 11.79 12.65
N PRO A 209 -13.26 13.04 13.10
CA PRO A 209 -13.48 13.50 14.47
C PRO A 209 -14.94 13.39 14.94
N GLU A 210 -15.20 13.68 16.22
CA GLU A 210 -16.49 13.47 16.92
C GLU A 210 -17.73 13.99 16.16
N ASP A 211 -17.58 15.02 15.33
CA ASP A 211 -18.63 15.59 14.48
C ASP A 211 -19.14 14.62 13.38
N LEU A 212 -18.42 13.53 13.10
CA LEU A 212 -18.80 12.42 12.22
C LEU A 212 -19.22 11.15 13.00
N ARG A 213 -19.12 11.17 14.33
CA ARG A 213 -19.55 10.08 15.22
C ARG A 213 -21.04 10.15 15.58
N THR A 214 -21.75 11.16 15.09
CA THR A 214 -23.22 11.12 15.03
C THR A 214 -23.63 10.00 14.08
N ALA A 215 -24.86 9.53 14.21
CA ALA A 215 -25.43 8.41 13.46
C ALA A 215 -25.49 8.58 11.91
N ASP A 216 -24.62 9.38 11.30
CA ASP A 216 -24.69 9.89 9.92
C ASP A 216 -23.77 9.18 8.92
N VAL A 217 -22.81 8.34 9.36
CA VAL A 217 -22.09 7.44 8.43
C VAL A 217 -22.84 6.12 8.34
N ASP A 218 -23.99 6.19 7.67
CA ASP A 218 -24.79 5.04 7.27
C ASP A 218 -24.54 4.71 5.79
N VAL A 219 -25.32 3.78 5.26
CA VAL A 219 -25.31 3.45 3.82
C VAL A 219 -25.45 4.72 2.95
N SER A 220 -26.24 5.71 3.38
CA SER A 220 -26.49 6.94 2.60
C SER A 220 -25.23 7.78 2.41
N TYR A 221 -24.29 7.78 3.36
CA TYR A 221 -23.02 8.50 3.21
C TYR A 221 -22.20 7.96 2.04
N PHE A 222 -22.06 6.64 1.97
CA PHE A 222 -21.34 5.97 0.88
C PHE A 222 -22.09 6.09 -0.44
N GLU A 223 -23.43 6.03 -0.44
CA GLU A 223 -24.24 6.24 -1.63
C GLU A 223 -24.08 7.66 -2.19
N LYS A 224 -24.09 8.68 -1.34
CA LYS A 224 -23.81 10.08 -1.72
C LYS A 224 -22.41 10.21 -2.30
N ALA A 225 -21.39 9.65 -1.64
CA ALA A 225 -20.01 9.69 -2.11
C ALA A 225 -19.86 9.03 -3.49
N TYR A 226 -20.44 7.84 -3.65
CA TYR A 226 -20.45 7.14 -4.92
C TYR A 226 -21.12 7.94 -6.03
N GLN A 227 -22.26 8.58 -5.74
CA GLN A 227 -22.98 9.44 -6.68
C GLN A 227 -22.22 10.73 -7.05
N ILE A 228 -21.53 11.37 -6.09
CA ILE A 228 -20.67 12.54 -6.36
C ILE A 228 -19.61 12.16 -7.39
N LEU A 229 -18.91 11.04 -7.16
CA LEU A 229 -17.90 10.55 -8.10
C LEU A 229 -18.53 10.16 -9.44
N GLN A 230 -19.61 9.38 -9.43
CA GLN A 230 -20.29 8.88 -10.61
C GLN A 230 -20.85 10.01 -11.51
N ASN A 231 -21.31 11.11 -10.93
CA ASN A 231 -21.89 12.24 -11.66
C ASN A 231 -20.87 13.31 -12.04
N HIS A 232 -19.59 13.16 -11.64
CA HIS A 232 -18.56 14.13 -11.98
C HIS A 232 -18.34 14.18 -13.51
N PRO A 233 -18.23 15.37 -14.14
CA PRO A 233 -18.24 15.51 -15.60
C PRO A 233 -17.02 14.91 -16.33
N LYS A 234 -15.98 14.50 -15.59
CA LYS A 234 -14.81 13.78 -16.11
C LYS A 234 -14.84 12.27 -15.82
N VAL A 235 -15.92 11.74 -15.24
CA VAL A 235 -16.04 10.34 -14.85
C VAL A 235 -17.01 9.61 -15.77
N GLN A 236 -16.65 8.39 -16.17
CA GLN A 236 -17.53 7.49 -16.89
C GLN A 236 -18.54 6.89 -15.91
N ARG A 237 -19.77 7.42 -15.93
CA ARG A 237 -20.86 7.07 -15.00
C ARG A 237 -21.06 5.57 -14.78
N ASP A 238 -20.93 4.79 -15.85
CA ASP A 238 -21.18 3.34 -15.88
C ASP A 238 -19.90 2.49 -15.74
N ARG A 239 -18.77 3.11 -15.42
CA ARG A 239 -17.45 2.46 -15.22
C ARG A 239 -16.91 2.82 -13.85
N MET A 240 -17.50 2.23 -12.82
CA MET A 240 -17.19 2.54 -11.43
C MET A 240 -16.69 1.30 -10.71
N ALA A 241 -15.66 1.44 -9.87
CA ALA A 241 -15.21 0.40 -8.96
C ALA A 241 -15.20 0.89 -7.52
N MET A 242 -15.17 -0.07 -6.60
CA MET A 242 -14.84 0.17 -5.20
C MET A 242 -13.55 -0.57 -4.84
N LEU A 243 -12.67 0.10 -4.12
CA LEU A 243 -11.43 -0.48 -3.62
C LEU A 243 -11.34 -0.24 -2.11
N GLY A 244 -11.34 -1.32 -1.34
CA GLY A 244 -11.25 -1.30 0.12
C GLY A 244 -9.95 -1.89 0.64
N LEU A 245 -9.44 -1.37 1.75
CA LEU A 245 -8.42 -2.01 2.58
C LEU A 245 -8.90 -2.11 4.01
N SER A 246 -8.66 -3.25 4.66
CA SER A 246 -9.05 -3.49 6.06
C SER A 246 -10.54 -3.18 6.22
N PHE A 247 -10.91 -2.32 7.18
CA PHE A 247 -12.28 -1.84 7.37
C PHE A 247 -12.98 -1.36 6.09
N GLY A 248 -12.27 -0.70 5.18
CA GLY A 248 -12.81 -0.28 3.88
C GLY A 248 -13.26 -1.45 3.00
N SER A 249 -12.67 -2.64 3.16
CA SER A 249 -13.10 -3.87 2.49
C SER A 249 -14.45 -4.35 3.02
N ALA A 250 -14.69 -4.31 4.33
CA ALA A 250 -15.99 -4.67 4.91
C ALA A 250 -17.10 -3.73 4.41
N VAL A 251 -16.81 -2.42 4.36
CA VAL A 251 -17.71 -1.42 3.76
C VAL A 251 -17.95 -1.72 2.28
N THR A 252 -16.90 -2.00 1.51
CA THR A 252 -17.00 -2.34 0.08
C THR A 252 -17.90 -3.55 -0.16
N LEU A 253 -17.69 -4.63 0.57
CA LEU A 253 -18.50 -5.85 0.47
C LEU A 253 -19.96 -5.57 0.83
N SER A 254 -20.21 -4.87 1.95
CA SER A 254 -21.55 -4.52 2.40
C SER A 254 -22.30 -3.65 1.37
N MET A 255 -21.64 -2.59 0.87
CA MET A 255 -22.25 -1.71 -0.13
C MET A 255 -22.55 -2.46 -1.43
N ALA A 256 -21.63 -3.28 -1.92
CA ALA A 256 -21.83 -4.06 -3.14
C ALA A 256 -22.94 -5.13 -3.01
N ALA A 257 -23.17 -5.65 -1.79
CA ALA A 257 -24.18 -6.68 -1.52
C ALA A 257 -25.59 -6.14 -1.22
N TYR A 258 -25.70 -4.95 -0.63
CA TYR A 258 -26.97 -4.46 -0.05
C TYR A 258 -27.43 -3.09 -0.53
N SER A 259 -26.55 -2.20 -1.00
CA SER A 259 -26.98 -0.88 -1.48
C SER A 259 -27.82 -1.01 -2.75
N LYS A 260 -28.86 -0.18 -2.85
CA LYS A 260 -29.69 -0.09 -4.07
C LYS A 260 -29.13 0.92 -5.07
N VAL A 261 -28.22 1.78 -4.63
CA VAL A 261 -27.63 2.88 -5.40
C VAL A 261 -26.25 2.50 -5.93
N ILE A 262 -25.40 1.91 -5.10
CA ILE A 262 -24.01 1.56 -5.45
C ILE A 262 -24.01 0.31 -6.33
N LYS A 263 -23.55 0.46 -7.58
CA LYS A 263 -23.53 -0.61 -8.59
C LYS A 263 -22.18 -0.66 -9.31
N PRO A 264 -21.11 -1.08 -8.62
CA PRO A 264 -19.78 -1.15 -9.20
C PRO A 264 -19.68 -2.25 -10.25
N GLN A 265 -18.80 -2.03 -11.23
CA GLN A 265 -18.45 -2.98 -12.29
C GLN A 265 -17.43 -3.99 -11.78
N CYS A 266 -16.68 -3.66 -10.72
CA CYS A 266 -15.87 -4.59 -9.97
C CYS A 266 -15.51 -4.04 -8.59
N CYS A 267 -15.15 -4.93 -7.67
CA CYS A 267 -14.67 -4.59 -6.33
C CYS A 267 -13.29 -5.21 -6.07
N VAL A 268 -12.45 -4.49 -5.33
CA VAL A 268 -11.14 -4.96 -4.85
C VAL A 268 -11.12 -4.82 -3.33
N CYS A 269 -10.81 -5.90 -2.60
CA CYS A 269 -10.76 -5.92 -1.15
C CYS A 269 -9.39 -6.43 -0.69
N ILE A 270 -8.63 -5.57 -0.01
CA ILE A 270 -7.28 -5.87 0.49
C ILE A 270 -7.37 -6.13 1.99
N SER A 271 -6.80 -7.25 2.44
CA SER A 271 -6.78 -7.70 3.83
C SER A 271 -8.15 -7.55 4.50
N GLY A 272 -9.18 -8.00 3.79
CA GLY A 272 -10.58 -7.77 4.10
C GLY A 272 -11.24 -8.93 4.87
N SER A 273 -12.39 -8.66 5.47
CA SER A 273 -13.28 -9.66 6.05
C SER A 273 -14.73 -9.27 5.78
N HIS A 274 -15.57 -10.28 5.61
CA HIS A 274 -17.01 -10.12 5.48
C HIS A 274 -17.74 -10.29 6.82
N VAL A 275 -17.02 -10.57 7.92
CA VAL A 275 -17.57 -10.66 9.28
C VAL A 275 -17.89 -9.25 9.78
N PHE A 276 -19.03 -8.75 9.30
CA PHE A 276 -19.54 -7.42 9.55
C PHE A 276 -21.07 -7.50 9.63
N PRO A 277 -21.68 -7.33 10.80
CA PRO A 277 -23.13 -7.31 10.96
C PRO A 277 -23.75 -6.15 10.18
N VAL A 278 -24.63 -6.46 9.24
CA VAL A 278 -25.22 -5.47 8.30
C VAL A 278 -26.28 -4.60 8.96
N ASP A 279 -26.87 -5.08 10.05
CA ASP A 279 -27.90 -4.42 10.86
C ASP A 279 -27.32 -3.46 11.92
N LYS A 280 -26.00 -3.46 12.12
CA LYS A 280 -25.31 -2.60 13.08
C LYS A 280 -24.65 -1.41 12.38
N SER A 281 -24.59 -0.30 13.09
CA SER A 281 -23.78 0.84 12.68
C SER A 281 -22.29 0.48 12.68
N LEU A 282 -21.48 1.18 11.87
CA LEU A 282 -20.03 1.04 11.87
C LEU A 282 -19.44 1.17 13.28
N PHE A 283 -19.99 2.09 14.08
CA PHE A 283 -19.55 2.37 15.45
C PHE A 283 -19.80 1.19 16.39
N GLU A 284 -20.98 0.58 16.34
CA GLU A 284 -21.31 -0.60 17.16
C GLU A 284 -20.40 -1.79 16.83
N VAL A 285 -20.02 -1.95 15.56
CA VAL A 285 -19.05 -2.97 15.16
C VAL A 285 -17.68 -2.71 15.77
N PHE A 286 -17.20 -1.45 15.76
CA PHE A 286 -15.93 -1.08 16.40
C PHE A 286 -15.97 -1.27 17.92
N GLU A 287 -17.05 -0.89 18.61
CA GLU A 287 -17.18 -1.10 20.05
C GLU A 287 -17.27 -2.57 20.45
N GLY A 288 -17.76 -3.45 19.57
CA GLY A 288 -17.81 -4.89 19.82
C GLY A 288 -16.42 -5.56 19.84
N MET A 289 -15.41 -4.92 19.26
CA MET A 289 -14.02 -5.43 19.15
C MET A 289 -13.21 -5.25 20.46
N LYS A 290 -13.82 -5.46 21.63
CA LYS A 290 -13.20 -5.25 22.96
C LYS A 290 -12.36 -6.42 23.48
N LYS A 291 -12.36 -7.59 22.81
CA LYS A 291 -11.51 -8.72 23.20
C LYS A 291 -10.12 -8.57 22.58
N VAL A 292 -9.20 -8.05 23.38
CA VAL A 292 -7.82 -7.78 22.95
C VAL A 292 -6.94 -8.91 23.47
N GLN A 293 -6.49 -9.79 22.57
CA GLN A 293 -5.34 -10.61 22.88
C GLN A 293 -4.10 -9.75 22.72
N VAL A 294 -3.16 -9.88 23.65
CA VAL A 294 -1.90 -9.16 23.65
C VAL A 294 -0.77 -10.18 23.70
N ASN A 295 0.28 -9.99 22.90
CA ASN A 295 1.47 -10.83 22.95
C ASN A 295 2.45 -10.37 24.05
N GLU A 296 3.57 -11.08 24.20
CA GLU A 296 4.61 -10.77 25.20
C GLU A 296 5.26 -9.39 25.01
N GLU A 297 5.16 -8.81 23.81
CA GLU A 297 5.70 -7.48 23.46
C GLU A 297 4.67 -6.35 23.66
N ASN A 298 3.55 -6.61 24.35
CA ASN A 298 2.43 -5.69 24.53
C ASN A 298 1.77 -5.22 23.22
N GLN A 299 1.79 -6.06 22.19
CA GLN A 299 1.15 -5.78 20.91
C GLN A 299 -0.22 -6.46 20.82
N VAL A 300 -1.20 -5.71 20.35
CA VAL A 300 -2.58 -6.13 20.20
C VAL A 300 -2.76 -6.98 18.95
N ILE A 301 -3.44 -8.12 19.11
CA ILE A 301 -3.84 -9.05 18.05
C ILE A 301 -5.36 -9.03 17.95
N HIS A 302 -5.88 -8.52 16.82
CA HIS A 302 -7.33 -8.45 16.56
C HIS A 302 -7.85 -9.64 15.76
N ARG A 303 -6.98 -10.43 15.10
CA ARG A 303 -7.39 -11.55 14.23
C ARG A 303 -8.40 -12.47 14.93
N ASN A 304 -8.19 -12.73 16.22
CA ASN A 304 -8.97 -13.67 17.01
C ASN A 304 -10.33 -13.15 17.47
N ILE A 305 -10.65 -11.88 17.21
CA ILE A 305 -11.97 -11.32 17.49
C ILE A 305 -13.04 -11.96 16.59
N ILE A 306 -12.67 -12.28 15.35
CA ILE A 306 -13.58 -12.85 14.34
C ILE A 306 -13.33 -14.35 14.12
N LEU A 307 -12.41 -14.97 14.86
CA LEU A 307 -12.14 -16.41 14.78
C LEU A 307 -12.76 -17.17 15.97
N PRO A 308 -13.31 -18.38 15.72
CA PRO A 308 -13.60 -18.94 14.39
C PRO A 308 -14.61 -18.08 13.63
N ILE A 309 -14.57 -18.10 12.29
CA ILE A 309 -15.52 -17.35 11.46
C ILE A 309 -16.95 -17.73 11.88
N PRO A 310 -17.82 -16.77 12.22
CA PRO A 310 -19.15 -17.09 12.72
C PRO A 310 -19.98 -17.92 11.74
N SER A 311 -20.70 -18.92 12.25
CA SER A 311 -21.65 -19.67 11.44
C SER A 311 -22.96 -18.91 11.21
N ASP A 312 -23.32 -18.00 12.13
CA ASP A 312 -24.51 -17.16 12.05
C ASP A 312 -24.40 -16.17 10.86
N PRO A 313 -25.28 -16.28 9.84
CA PRO A 313 -25.29 -15.36 8.71
C PRO A 313 -25.59 -13.90 9.10
N ALA A 314 -26.28 -13.63 10.22
CA ALA A 314 -26.59 -12.26 10.64
C ALA A 314 -25.34 -11.45 11.01
N LEU A 315 -24.24 -12.13 11.35
CA LEU A 315 -22.96 -11.49 11.69
C LEU A 315 -22.07 -11.24 10.47
N LYS A 316 -22.56 -11.52 9.27
CA LYS A 316 -21.77 -11.59 8.04
C LYS A 316 -22.46 -10.88 6.89
N VAL A 317 -21.67 -10.23 6.04
CA VAL A 317 -22.13 -9.77 4.73
C VAL A 317 -22.33 -11.00 3.84
N ASP A 318 -23.53 -11.18 3.30
CA ASP A 318 -23.82 -12.21 2.31
C ASP A 318 -23.21 -11.84 0.95
N VAL A 319 -21.97 -12.25 0.75
CA VAL A 319 -21.23 -11.98 -0.50
C VAL A 319 -21.80 -12.73 -1.71
N GLY A 320 -22.66 -13.74 -1.52
CA GLY A 320 -23.40 -14.39 -2.61
C GLY A 320 -24.35 -13.44 -3.35
N ARG A 321 -24.69 -12.30 -2.72
CA ARG A 321 -25.48 -11.23 -3.33
C ARG A 321 -24.69 -10.39 -4.34
N ILE A 322 -23.36 -10.36 -4.26
CA ILE A 322 -22.52 -9.53 -5.12
C ILE A 322 -22.57 -10.05 -6.56
N LYS A 323 -22.94 -9.18 -7.51
CA LYS A 323 -23.12 -9.54 -8.93
C LYS A 323 -22.06 -8.98 -9.87
N CYS A 324 -20.98 -8.41 -9.33
CA CYS A 324 -19.82 -7.95 -10.09
C CYS A 324 -18.57 -8.78 -9.75
N PRO A 325 -17.56 -8.80 -10.63
CA PRO A 325 -16.23 -9.32 -10.33
C PRO A 325 -15.67 -8.77 -9.01
N LEU A 326 -15.12 -9.67 -8.20
CA LEU A 326 -14.54 -9.38 -6.88
C LEU A 326 -13.12 -9.94 -6.83
N LEU A 327 -12.15 -9.07 -6.52
CA LEU A 327 -10.77 -9.43 -6.24
C LEU A 327 -10.51 -9.35 -4.74
N LEU A 328 -10.10 -10.46 -4.13
CA LEU A 328 -9.62 -10.52 -2.76
C LEU A 328 -8.10 -10.61 -2.75
N VAL A 329 -7.45 -9.74 -1.96
CA VAL A 329 -6.00 -9.70 -1.76
C VAL A 329 -5.74 -9.97 -0.28
N ASN A 330 -5.32 -11.19 0.05
CA ASN A 330 -5.22 -11.68 1.41
C ASN A 330 -3.76 -11.78 1.88
N ALA A 331 -3.55 -11.43 3.15
CA ALA A 331 -2.26 -11.54 3.82
C ALA A 331 -2.21 -12.81 4.67
N GLY A 332 -1.26 -13.71 4.37
CA GLY A 332 -1.16 -15.01 5.06
C GLY A 332 -0.82 -14.92 6.55
N ASP A 333 -0.05 -13.92 6.96
CA ASP A 333 0.32 -13.63 8.35
C ASP A 333 -0.42 -12.36 8.86
N ASP A 334 -1.68 -12.16 8.46
CA ASP A 334 -2.51 -11.04 8.93
C ASP A 334 -2.86 -11.19 10.42
N GLN A 335 -2.33 -10.33 11.28
CA GLN A 335 -2.59 -10.37 12.73
C GLN A 335 -3.72 -9.42 13.17
N ASN A 336 -4.26 -8.64 12.24
CA ASN A 336 -5.39 -7.75 12.52
C ASN A 336 -6.72 -8.41 12.16
N TRP A 337 -6.86 -8.98 10.96
CA TRP A 337 -8.07 -9.68 10.52
C TRP A 337 -7.74 -11.10 10.05
N ALA A 338 -8.69 -12.03 10.20
CA ALA A 338 -8.58 -13.38 9.64
C ALA A 338 -8.92 -13.37 8.14
N SER A 339 -8.11 -12.68 7.33
CA SER A 339 -8.42 -12.41 5.92
C SER A 339 -8.41 -13.67 5.04
N VAL A 340 -7.55 -14.65 5.33
CA VAL A 340 -7.52 -15.94 4.62
C VAL A 340 -8.77 -16.76 4.92
N GLU A 341 -9.10 -16.96 6.20
CA GLU A 341 -10.28 -17.73 6.62
C GLU A 341 -11.58 -17.04 6.18
N SER A 342 -11.59 -15.69 6.20
CA SER A 342 -12.71 -14.92 5.66
C SER A 342 -12.88 -15.13 4.15
N ALA A 343 -11.78 -15.27 3.40
CA ALA A 343 -11.83 -15.51 1.96
C ALA A 343 -12.33 -16.91 1.62
N GLU A 344 -11.93 -17.92 2.39
CA GLU A 344 -12.44 -19.29 2.25
C GLU A 344 -13.96 -19.35 2.49
N ASP A 345 -14.47 -18.67 3.53
CA ASP A 345 -15.91 -18.61 3.81
C ASP A 345 -16.67 -17.81 2.73
N MET A 346 -16.11 -16.68 2.27
CA MET A 346 -16.67 -15.92 1.15
C MET A 346 -16.73 -16.74 -0.15
N GLU A 347 -15.69 -17.52 -0.44
CA GLU A 347 -15.63 -18.41 -1.59
C GLU A 347 -16.74 -19.45 -1.55
N MET A 348 -16.94 -20.12 -0.40
CA MET A 348 -18.04 -21.06 -0.19
C MET A 348 -19.43 -20.39 -0.34
N MET A 349 -19.59 -19.16 0.14
CA MET A 349 -20.85 -18.41 -0.04
C MET A 349 -21.13 -18.12 -1.52
N MET A 350 -20.13 -17.68 -2.27
CA MET A 350 -20.27 -17.37 -3.69
C MET A 350 -20.47 -18.64 -4.54
N GLU A 351 -19.86 -19.75 -4.17
CA GLU A 351 -20.11 -21.05 -4.80
C GLU A 351 -21.57 -21.48 -4.62
N LYS A 352 -22.10 -21.42 -3.39
CA LYS A 352 -23.51 -21.75 -3.11
C LYS A 352 -24.49 -20.84 -3.85
N ALA A 353 -24.12 -19.58 -4.08
CA ALA A 353 -24.92 -18.61 -4.82
C ALA A 353 -24.76 -18.71 -6.35
N GLY A 354 -23.89 -19.59 -6.86
CA GLY A 354 -23.64 -19.78 -8.28
C GLY A 354 -22.88 -18.64 -8.96
N ASN A 355 -22.13 -17.83 -8.20
CA ASN A 355 -21.35 -16.70 -8.72
C ASN A 355 -19.84 -16.80 -8.43
N ARG A 356 -19.33 -18.00 -8.15
CA ARG A 356 -17.90 -18.29 -7.92
C ARG A 356 -16.97 -17.83 -9.06
N ASP A 357 -17.45 -17.81 -10.30
CA ASP A 357 -16.67 -17.33 -11.46
C ASP A 357 -16.36 -15.83 -11.42
N LEU A 358 -17.08 -15.06 -10.59
CA LEU A 358 -16.80 -13.64 -10.35
C LEU A 358 -15.66 -13.41 -9.35
N LEU A 359 -15.26 -14.43 -8.60
CA LEU A 359 -14.29 -14.32 -7.52
C LEU A 359 -12.88 -14.64 -8.00
N THR A 360 -11.95 -13.70 -7.76
CA THR A 360 -10.51 -13.92 -7.87
C THR A 360 -9.88 -13.76 -6.49
N VAL A 361 -9.06 -14.72 -6.07
CA VAL A 361 -8.39 -14.70 -4.76
C VAL A 361 -6.88 -14.71 -4.96
N LEU A 362 -6.20 -13.77 -4.33
CA LEU A 362 -4.75 -13.71 -4.21
C LEU A 362 -4.39 -13.85 -2.74
N THR A 363 -3.60 -14.85 -2.39
CA THR A 363 -3.13 -15.05 -1.01
C THR A 363 -1.61 -15.01 -1.02
N TYR A 364 -1.04 -14.14 -0.18
CA TYR A 364 0.41 -13.95 -0.08
C TYR A 364 0.94 -14.52 1.24
N PRO A 365 1.60 -15.69 1.22
CA PRO A 365 2.24 -16.24 2.40
C PRO A 365 3.26 -15.27 3.00
N GLY A 366 3.26 -15.10 4.31
CA GLY A 366 4.21 -14.22 5.00
C GLY A 366 3.98 -12.71 4.80
N ALA A 367 2.94 -12.29 4.06
CA ALA A 367 2.48 -10.91 4.07
C ALA A 367 1.62 -10.63 5.32
N GLY A 368 1.61 -9.38 5.76
CA GLY A 368 0.86 -8.90 6.92
C GLY A 368 -0.28 -7.99 6.50
N HIS A 369 -1.05 -7.49 7.46
CA HIS A 369 -2.30 -6.78 7.20
C HIS A 369 -2.20 -5.58 6.24
N LEU A 370 -1.15 -4.76 6.37
CA LEU A 370 -1.01 -3.49 5.67
C LEU A 370 -0.36 -3.64 4.30
N ILE A 371 -1.02 -4.29 3.35
CA ILE A 371 -0.56 -4.35 1.95
C ILE A 371 -0.78 -2.97 1.31
N GLU A 372 0.27 -2.15 1.36
CA GLU A 372 0.32 -0.80 0.79
C GLU A 372 0.82 -0.82 -0.67
N PRO A 373 0.82 0.32 -1.40
CA PRO A 373 1.47 0.40 -2.71
C PRO A 373 2.95 -0.06 -2.68
N PRO A 374 3.52 -0.43 -3.85
CA PRO A 374 4.84 -1.03 -3.93
C PRO A 374 5.94 -0.18 -3.28
N TYR A 375 6.93 -0.88 -2.74
CA TYR A 375 8.13 -0.30 -2.13
C TYR A 375 7.90 0.58 -0.89
N SER A 376 6.67 0.66 -0.38
CA SER A 376 6.44 1.13 0.99
C SER A 376 7.08 0.15 1.98
N PRO A 377 7.76 0.62 3.03
CA PRO A 377 8.43 -0.28 3.97
C PRO A 377 7.44 -1.12 4.77
N HIS A 378 7.85 -2.32 5.18
CA HIS A 378 7.03 -3.21 5.99
C HIS A 378 7.05 -2.81 7.48
N PHE A 379 5.87 -2.76 8.10
CA PHE A 379 5.71 -2.54 9.54
C PHE A 379 5.01 -3.73 10.19
N ARG A 380 5.76 -4.58 10.88
CA ARG A 380 5.18 -5.72 11.60
C ARG A 380 4.23 -5.27 12.71
N ALA A 381 4.60 -4.21 13.42
CA ALA A 381 3.77 -3.60 14.45
C ALA A 381 3.94 -2.08 14.45
N SER A 382 2.87 -1.34 14.74
CA SER A 382 2.94 0.13 14.84
C SER A 382 1.93 0.70 15.81
N ASN A 383 2.15 1.94 16.22
CA ASN A 383 1.15 2.70 16.96
C ASN A 383 -0.13 2.83 16.14
N PHE A 384 -1.27 2.68 16.80
CA PHE A 384 -2.61 2.83 16.25
C PHE A 384 -3.50 3.53 17.27
N ILE A 385 -4.39 4.39 16.79
CA ILE A 385 -5.36 5.09 17.65
C ILE A 385 -6.69 4.37 17.46
N LEU A 386 -7.19 3.76 18.54
CA LEU A 386 -8.54 3.18 18.54
C LEU A 386 -9.57 4.31 18.47
N GLN A 387 -10.29 4.37 17.35
CA GLN A 387 -11.42 5.27 17.20
C GLN A 387 -12.51 4.90 18.22
N GLY A 388 -13.17 5.91 18.80
CA GLY A 388 -14.06 5.75 19.95
C GLY A 388 -13.40 6.18 21.27
N VAL A 389 -12.33 5.50 21.69
CA VAL A 389 -11.71 5.68 23.02
C VAL A 389 -10.48 6.60 23.07
N LYS A 390 -9.94 7.02 21.90
CA LYS A 390 -8.72 7.85 21.77
C LYS A 390 -7.49 7.23 22.47
N GLU A 391 -7.49 5.92 22.66
CA GLU A 391 -6.40 5.18 23.25
C GLU A 391 -5.36 4.81 22.19
N LYS A 392 -4.08 4.99 22.53
CA LYS A 392 -2.95 4.63 21.68
C LYS A 392 -2.48 3.23 22.06
N ILE A 393 -2.62 2.30 21.13
CA ILE A 393 -2.15 0.92 21.27
C ILE A 393 -1.05 0.62 20.25
N VAL A 394 -0.30 -0.46 20.45
CA VAL A 394 0.58 -1.01 19.42
C VAL A 394 -0.14 -2.18 18.77
N MET A 395 -0.52 -2.04 17.51
CA MET A 395 -1.15 -3.10 16.74
C MET A 395 -0.10 -4.00 16.12
N LEU A 396 -0.26 -5.31 16.26
CA LEU A 396 0.47 -6.30 15.47
C LEU A 396 -0.26 -6.47 14.13
N TRP A 397 0.41 -6.09 13.04
CA TRP A 397 -0.08 -6.26 11.67
C TRP A 397 0.38 -7.57 11.05
N GLY A 398 1.51 -8.09 11.54
CA GLY A 398 2.14 -9.32 11.06
C GLY A 398 2.97 -9.13 9.79
N GLY A 399 3.35 -10.23 9.18
CA GLY A 399 4.19 -10.32 7.99
C GLY A 399 5.69 -10.34 8.27
N GLN A 400 6.44 -10.68 7.24
CA GLN A 400 7.91 -10.65 7.14
C GLN A 400 8.31 -9.69 6.02
N THR A 401 9.38 -8.92 6.21
CA THR A 401 9.71 -7.76 5.36
C THR A 401 9.80 -8.11 3.87
N LYS A 402 10.56 -9.14 3.49
CA LYS A 402 10.75 -9.52 2.07
C LYS A 402 9.48 -10.12 1.44
N PRO A 403 8.81 -11.14 2.03
CA PRO A 403 7.52 -11.61 1.51
C PRO A 403 6.45 -10.52 1.41
N HIS A 404 6.40 -9.61 2.39
CA HIS A 404 5.46 -8.50 2.39
C HIS A 404 5.73 -7.52 1.25
N ALA A 405 7.00 -7.15 1.02
CA ALA A 405 7.39 -6.28 -0.09
C ALA A 405 6.97 -6.86 -1.47
N TYR A 406 7.17 -8.17 -1.66
CA TYR A 406 6.73 -8.85 -2.89
C TYR A 406 5.22 -8.89 -3.03
N ALA A 407 4.48 -9.07 -1.93
CA ALA A 407 3.03 -9.01 -1.94
C ALA A 407 2.52 -7.62 -2.37
N GLN A 408 3.15 -6.54 -1.90
CA GLN A 408 2.80 -5.17 -2.31
C GLN A 408 3.03 -4.95 -3.81
N GLU A 409 4.19 -5.37 -4.33
CA GLU A 409 4.53 -5.25 -5.75
C GLU A 409 3.58 -6.04 -6.65
N ASP A 410 3.46 -7.35 -6.42
CA ASP A 410 2.65 -8.24 -7.26
C ASP A 410 1.15 -7.94 -7.15
N SER A 411 0.64 -7.65 -5.94
CA SER A 411 -0.77 -7.32 -5.78
C SER A 411 -1.13 -5.99 -6.45
N TRP A 412 -0.26 -4.99 -6.42
CA TRP A 412 -0.53 -3.71 -7.08
C TRP A 412 -0.66 -3.87 -8.59
N GLU A 413 0.26 -4.61 -9.22
CA GLU A 413 0.18 -4.92 -10.65
C GLU A 413 -1.13 -5.65 -11.00
N LYS A 414 -1.51 -6.65 -10.19
CA LYS A 414 -2.75 -7.42 -10.39
C LYS A 414 -4.01 -6.60 -10.14
N ILE A 415 -4.01 -5.68 -9.15
CA ILE A 415 -5.11 -4.75 -8.90
C ILE A 415 -5.29 -3.82 -10.10
N LEU A 416 -4.22 -3.21 -10.60
CA LEU A 416 -4.29 -2.34 -11.78
C LEU A 416 -4.78 -3.11 -13.02
N ALA A 417 -4.29 -4.33 -13.23
CA ALA A 417 -4.73 -5.19 -14.33
C ALA A 417 -6.22 -5.56 -14.21
N PHE A 418 -6.68 -5.90 -13.00
CA PHE A 418 -8.07 -6.22 -12.71
C PHE A 418 -9.00 -5.02 -12.95
N LEU A 419 -8.65 -3.84 -12.42
CA LEU A 419 -9.40 -2.61 -12.67
C LEU A 419 -9.44 -2.28 -14.16
N ARG A 420 -8.31 -2.36 -14.88
CA ARG A 420 -8.27 -2.12 -16.34
C ARG A 420 -9.18 -3.08 -17.09
N LYS A 421 -9.10 -4.38 -16.79
CA LYS A 421 -9.93 -5.42 -17.40
C LYS A 421 -11.41 -5.10 -17.24
N HIS A 422 -11.87 -4.73 -16.05
CA HIS A 422 -13.30 -4.59 -15.78
C HIS A 422 -13.87 -3.20 -16.07
N LEU A 423 -13.03 -2.16 -16.10
CA LEU A 423 -13.46 -0.79 -16.31
C LEU A 423 -13.22 -0.25 -17.73
N TYR A 424 -12.09 -0.60 -18.35
CA TYR A 424 -11.77 -0.15 -19.71
C TYR A 424 -12.24 -1.14 -20.79
N PHE A 425 -12.20 -2.44 -20.50
CA PHE A 425 -12.45 -3.49 -21.48
C PHE A 425 -13.68 -4.33 -21.11
N SER A 426 -14.90 -3.82 -21.36
CA SER A 426 -16.05 -4.72 -21.35
C SER A 426 -16.21 -5.41 -22.69
N SER A 427 -16.19 -6.74 -22.63
CA SER A 427 -16.53 -7.70 -23.68
C SER A 427 -17.99 -7.53 -24.13
N ASN A 428 -18.24 -6.55 -25.00
CA ASN A 428 -19.43 -6.51 -25.86
C ASN A 428 -19.23 -7.37 -27.12
N PHE A 429 -18.82 -8.63 -26.96
CA PHE A 429 -18.90 -9.65 -28.02
C PHE A 429 -19.94 -10.71 -27.66
N ALA A 430 -21.17 -10.27 -27.38
CA ALA A 430 -22.34 -11.05 -27.71
C ALA A 430 -22.90 -10.54 -29.04
N VAL A 431 -22.14 -10.74 -30.12
CA VAL A 431 -22.75 -10.77 -31.46
C VAL A 431 -23.69 -11.96 -31.44
N LYS A 432 -24.99 -11.68 -31.32
CA LYS A 432 -26.03 -12.64 -31.66
C LYS A 432 -25.78 -13.11 -33.10
N ALA A 433 -25.11 -14.24 -33.26
CA ALA A 433 -25.23 -15.03 -34.46
C ALA A 433 -26.68 -15.50 -34.51
N LYS A 434 -27.52 -14.76 -35.25
CA LYS A 434 -28.75 -15.31 -35.80
C LYS A 434 -28.34 -16.40 -36.78
N LEU A 435 -28.69 -17.65 -36.49
CA LEU A 435 -29.01 -18.64 -37.51
C LEU A 435 -30.49 -18.47 -37.86
#